data_AF-A0A830DDL2-F1
#
_entry.id   AF-A0A830DDL2-F1
#
_cell.length_a   1.000
_cell.length_b   1.000
_cell.length_c   1.000
_cell.angle_alpha   90.00
_cell.angle_beta   90.00
_cell.angle_gamma   90.00
#
_symmetry.space_group_name_H-M   'P 1'
#
loop_
_entity.id
_entity.type
_entity.pdbx_description
1 polymer ?
#
loop_
_entity_poly.entity_id
_entity_poly.type
_entity_poly.pdbx_seq_one_letter_code
_entity_poly.pdbx_strand_id
1 'polypeptide(L)'
;MLVSSEAPDFLEKVQVSVQNRVPNNSITIHCRSSEDDLGTHPLAYNAIFSWGFRVNFSRSTKFVCDFTTNYGSGNYAVYDGPQFEICD
;
A
#
# COMPACT_ATOMS: atom_id res chain seq x y z
N MET A 1 -10.97 0.64 -39.66
CA MET A 1 -11.19 1.03 -38.25
C MET A 1 -11.26 -0.27 -37.46
N LEU A 2 -10.15 -0.65 -36.82
CA LEU A 2 -10.14 -1.76 -35.88
C LEU A 2 -9.97 -1.12 -34.52
N VAL A 3 -11.03 -1.10 -33.72
CA VAL A 3 -10.93 -0.77 -32.30
C VAL A 3 -10.60 -2.09 -31.62
N SER A 4 -9.32 -2.34 -31.32
CA SER A 4 -8.95 -3.41 -30.41
C SER A 4 -9.27 -2.92 -29.01
N SER A 5 -10.34 -3.42 -28.40
CA SER A 5 -10.52 -3.33 -26.95
C SER A 5 -9.51 -4.27 -26.31
N GLU A 6 -8.27 -3.82 -26.15
CA GLU A 6 -7.41 -4.41 -25.14
C GLU A 6 -8.02 -3.99 -23.81
N ALA A 7 -8.68 -4.93 -23.11
CA ALA A 7 -8.88 -4.74 -21.68
C ALA A 7 -7.47 -4.55 -21.11
N PRO A 8 -7.14 -3.41 -20.45
CA PRO A 8 -5.83 -3.27 -19.85
C PRO A 8 -5.66 -4.46 -18.91
N ASP A 9 -4.55 -5.17 -19.04
CA ASP A 9 -4.33 -6.46 -18.39
C ASP A 9 -4.48 -6.28 -16.86
N PHE A 10 -5.67 -6.61 -16.32
CA PHE A 10 -6.15 -6.27 -14.97
C PHE A 10 -5.48 -7.11 -13.86
N LEU A 11 -4.20 -7.41 -14.05
CA LEU A 11 -3.41 -8.31 -13.23
C LEU A 11 -2.10 -7.66 -12.79
N GLU A 12 -1.94 -6.35 -12.91
CA GLU A 12 -0.72 -5.69 -12.46
C GLU A 12 -0.52 -5.96 -10.95
N LYS A 13 0.55 -6.70 -10.66
CA LYS A 13 0.92 -7.08 -9.30
C LYS A 13 1.67 -5.89 -8.71
N VAL A 14 1.02 -5.20 -7.78
CA VAL A 14 1.66 -4.12 -7.04
C VAL A 14 2.46 -4.74 -5.89
N GLN A 15 3.67 -4.20 -5.66
CA GLN A 15 4.49 -4.50 -4.49
C GLN A 15 4.68 -3.22 -3.70
N VAL A 16 4.28 -3.22 -2.43
CA VAL A 16 4.53 -2.11 -1.51
C VAL A 16 5.54 -2.57 -0.49
N SER A 17 6.50 -1.70 -0.16
CA SER A 17 7.53 -1.96 0.85
C SER A 17 7.67 -0.76 1.76
N VAL A 18 7.64 -1.01 3.06
CA VAL A 18 7.88 -0.02 4.11
C VAL A 18 9.19 -0.37 4.80
N GLN A 19 10.14 0.56 4.79
CA GLN A 19 11.46 0.37 5.40
C GLN A 19 11.67 1.35 6.55
N ASN A 20 12.14 0.85 7.69
CA ASN A 20 12.58 1.70 8.78
C ASN A 20 13.99 2.25 8.50
N ARG A 21 14.10 3.58 8.36
CA ARG A 21 15.38 4.30 8.22
C ARG A 21 15.70 5.20 9.41
N VAL A 22 14.97 5.08 10.53
CA VAL A 22 15.26 5.81 11.77
C VAL A 22 16.42 5.10 12.49
N PRO A 23 17.62 5.71 12.57
CA PRO A 23 18.79 5.06 13.14
C PRO A 23 18.56 4.69 14.61
N ASN A 24 19.04 3.52 15.02
CA ASN A 24 19.00 3.03 16.41
C ASN A 24 17.61 2.97 17.06
N ASN A 25 16.53 3.04 16.28
CA ASN A 25 15.17 2.99 16.79
C ASN A 25 14.37 1.92 16.06
N SER A 26 13.58 1.17 16.80
CA SER A 26 12.53 0.32 16.22
C SER A 26 11.26 1.15 16.08
N ILE A 27 10.56 1.00 14.96
CA ILE A 27 9.25 1.60 14.74
C ILE A 27 8.20 0.51 14.69
N THR A 28 6.96 0.82 15.04
CA THR A 28 5.83 -0.08 14.87
C THR A 28 4.96 0.47 13.76
N ILE A 29 4.64 -0.37 12.77
CA ILE A 29 3.67 -0.04 11.72
C ILE A 29 2.42 -0.87 11.88
N HIS A 30 1.25 -0.32 11.57
CA HIS A 30 0.02 -1.08 11.38
C HIS A 30 -0.60 -0.68 10.04
N CYS A 31 -0.68 -1.61 9.10
CA CYS A 31 -1.03 -1.31 7.71
C CYS A 31 -2.32 -1.99 7.30
N ARG A 32 -3.20 -1.26 6.61
CA ARG A 32 -4.51 -1.77 6.19
C ARG A 32 -5.05 -1.04 4.95
N SER A 33 -5.95 -1.71 4.25
CA SER A 33 -6.85 -1.12 3.26
C SER A 33 -8.29 -1.14 3.78
N SER A 34 -9.26 -0.85 2.91
CA SER A 34 -10.68 -1.03 3.25
C SER A 34 -11.08 -2.51 3.42
N GLU A 35 -10.35 -3.43 2.79
CA GLU A 35 -10.74 -4.85 2.70
C GLU A 35 -9.74 -5.82 3.33
N ASP A 36 -8.51 -5.36 3.55
CA ASP A 36 -7.38 -6.19 3.98
C ASP A 36 -6.60 -5.49 5.10
N ASP A 37 -6.56 -6.11 6.26
CA ASP A 37 -5.75 -5.68 7.41
C ASP A 37 -4.46 -6.53 7.43
N LEU A 38 -3.33 -5.88 7.14
CA LEU A 38 -2.03 -6.53 7.10
C LEU A 38 -1.45 -6.68 8.51
N GLY A 39 -2.07 -6.07 9.52
CA GLY A 39 -1.70 -6.17 10.92
C GLY A 39 -0.55 -5.26 11.33
N THR A 40 -0.07 -5.49 12.56
CA THR A 40 0.96 -4.70 13.22
C THR A 40 2.32 -5.37 13.15
N HIS A 41 3.35 -4.64 12.70
CA HIS A 41 4.71 -5.14 12.50
C HIS A 41 5.74 -4.21 13.16
N PRO A 42 6.56 -4.71 14.11
CA PRO A 42 7.73 -3.98 14.57
C PRO A 42 8.85 -4.08 13.53
N LEU A 43 9.47 -2.95 13.19
CA LEU A 43 10.60 -2.86 12.26
C LEU A 43 11.82 -2.30 12.99
N ALA A 44 12.84 -3.15 13.16
CA ALA A 44 14.17 -2.70 13.57
C ALA A 44 14.80 -1.79 12.52
N TYR A 45 15.90 -1.10 12.87
CA TYR A 45 16.63 -0.27 11.91
C TYR A 45 17.02 -1.09 10.66
N ASN A 46 16.74 -0.55 9.47
CA ASN A 46 16.88 -1.17 8.15
C ASN A 46 15.95 -2.34 7.82
N ALA A 47 15.09 -2.80 8.75
CA ALA A 47 14.10 -3.83 8.46
C ALA A 47 13.06 -3.34 7.45
N ILE A 48 12.56 -4.27 6.64
CA ILE A 48 11.57 -4.03 5.57
C ILE A 48 10.36 -4.92 5.81
N PHE A 49 9.17 -4.35 5.72
CA PHE A 49 7.92 -5.08 5.58
C PHE A 49 7.35 -4.84 4.19
N SER A 50 7.02 -5.93 3.48
CA SER A 50 6.54 -5.86 2.10
C SER A 50 5.36 -6.79 1.90
N TRP A 51 4.44 -6.37 1.02
CA TRP A 51 3.31 -7.19 0.61
C TRP A 51 2.98 -6.96 -0.86
N GLY A 52 2.22 -7.91 -1.40
CA GLY A 52 1.77 -7.90 -2.78
C GLY A 52 0.27 -8.04 -2.90
N PHE A 53 -0.32 -7.30 -3.83
CA PHE A 53 -1.74 -7.43 -4.16
C PHE A 53 -1.95 -7.21 -5.66
N ARG A 54 -3.15 -7.51 -6.13
CA ARG A 54 -3.59 -7.23 -7.50
C ARG A 54 -4.72 -6.20 -7.45
N VAL A 55 -4.67 -5.23 -8.35
CA VAL A 55 -5.73 -4.21 -8.45
C VAL A 55 -6.90 -4.81 -9.22
N ASN A 56 -8.05 -4.99 -8.58
CA ASN A 56 -9.26 -5.44 -9.25
C ASN A 56 -10.00 -4.24 -9.86
N PHE A 57 -10.42 -4.33 -11.13
CA PHE A 57 -11.04 -3.25 -11.91
C PHE A 57 -12.25 -2.55 -11.26
N SER A 58 -12.96 -3.23 -10.36
CA SER A 58 -14.15 -2.68 -9.72
C SER A 58 -13.89 -1.82 -8.48
N ARG A 59 -12.63 -1.70 -7.99
CA ARG A 59 -12.31 -0.96 -6.76
C ARG A 59 -10.98 -0.22 -6.83
N SER A 60 -10.99 1.04 -6.39
CA SER A 60 -9.75 1.73 -6.02
C SER A 60 -9.17 1.07 -4.78
N THR A 61 -7.90 0.66 -4.84
CA THR A 61 -7.19 0.09 -3.69
C THR A 61 -6.36 1.19 -3.03
N LYS A 62 -6.53 1.38 -1.72
CA LYS A 62 -5.74 2.32 -0.92
C LYS A 62 -5.22 1.61 0.31
N PHE A 63 -3.92 1.67 0.54
CA PHE A 63 -3.31 1.19 1.78
C PHE A 63 -2.83 2.38 2.61
N VAL A 64 -3.14 2.33 3.89
CA VAL A 64 -2.75 3.31 4.89
C VAL A 64 -1.98 2.58 5.98
N CYS A 65 -0.88 3.16 6.42
CA CYS A 65 -0.12 2.66 7.56
C CYS A 65 -0.08 3.71 8.69
N ASP A 66 -0.36 3.26 9.89
CA ASP A 66 -0.08 3.97 11.14
C ASP A 66 1.38 3.69 11.52
N PHE A 67 2.18 4.74 11.64
CA PHE A 67 3.57 4.68 12.09
C PHE A 67 3.65 5.17 13.52
N THR A 68 4.19 4.36 14.42
CA THR A 68 4.46 4.73 15.80
C THR A 68 5.95 4.63 16.07
N THR A 69 6.53 5.73 16.54
CA THR A 69 7.93 5.83 16.94
C THR A 69 8.02 6.38 18.36
N ASN A 70 9.22 6.41 18.92
CA ASN A 70 9.52 7.11 20.17
C ASN A 70 9.46 8.65 20.06
N TYR A 71 9.40 9.20 18.83
CA TYR A 71 9.32 10.65 18.59
C TYR A 71 7.90 11.13 18.26
N GLY A 72 6.96 10.22 18.08
CA GLY A 72 5.59 10.52 17.70
C GLY A 72 4.99 9.46 16.79
N SER A 73 3.76 9.72 16.38
CA SER A 73 2.98 8.83 15.51
C SER A 73 2.28 9.60 14.38
N GLY A 74 2.00 8.93 13.27
CA GLY A 74 1.27 9.50 12.15
C GLY A 74 0.65 8.44 11.26
N ASN A 75 -0.40 8.84 10.54
CA ASN A 75 -1.14 8.00 9.60
C ASN A 75 -0.83 8.45 8.17
N TYR A 76 -0.37 7.53 7.32
CA TYR A 76 0.08 7.86 5.96
C TYR A 76 -0.47 6.88 4.94
N ALA A 77 -0.98 7.40 3.81
CA ALA A 77 -1.25 6.58 2.64
C ALA A 77 0.08 6.11 2.04
N VAL A 78 0.32 4.80 2.06
CA VAL A 78 1.52 4.17 1.49
C VAL A 78 1.28 3.67 0.07
N TYR A 79 0.01 3.57 -0.32
CA TYR A 79 -0.42 3.34 -1.69
C TYR A 79 -1.79 3.98 -1.89
N ASP A 80 -1.97 4.71 -2.99
CA ASP A 80 -3.25 5.24 -3.43
C ASP A 80 -3.36 4.98 -4.94
N GLY A 81 -4.09 3.93 -5.30
CA GLY A 81 -4.24 3.53 -6.70
C GLY A 81 -5.16 4.47 -7.48
N PRO A 82 -5.13 4.42 -8.83
CA PRO A 82 -6.02 5.24 -9.64
C PRO A 82 -7.48 4.97 -9.28
N GLN A 83 -8.23 6.04 -8.96
CA GLN A 83 -9.68 6.01 -9.09
C GLN A 83 -9.97 6.06 -10.60
N PHE A 84 -10.39 4.94 -11.18
CA PHE A 84 -11.04 4.99 -12.48
C PHE A 84 -12.36 5.74 -12.28
N GLU A 85 -12.31 7.06 -12.47
CA GLU A 85 -13.50 7.86 -12.70
C GLU A 85 -14.10 7.29 -13.99
N ILE A 86 -15.21 6.56 -13.85
CA ILE A 86 -15.99 6.16 -15.02
C ILE A 86 -16.46 7.48 -15.63
N CYS A 87 -15.87 7.87 -16.76
CA CYS A 87 -16.42 8.94 -17.57
C CYS A 87 -17.76 8.42 -18.12
N ASP A 88 -18.86 8.87 -17.52
CA ASP A 88 -20.21 8.71 -18.08
C ASP A 88 -20.33 9.40 -19.46
#